data_AF-A0A3B9R2D0-F1
#
_entry.id   AF-A0A3B9R2D0-F1
#
_cell.length_a   1.000
_cell.length_b   1.000
_cell.length_c   1.000
_cell.angle_alpha   90.00
_cell.angle_beta   90.00
_cell.angle_gamma   90.00
#
_symmetry.space_group_name_H-M   'P 1'
#
loop_
_entity.id
_entity.type
_entity.pdbx_description
1 polymer ?
#
loop_
_entity_poly.entity_id
_entity_poly.type
_entity_poly.pdbx_seq_one_letter_code
_entity_poly.pdbx_strand_id
1 'polypeptide(L)'
;AIRIGNPQSWDLAQSAREHSGGWFTACDDNAILAAQKFLAQKEGIFCEPASAVSVAGLKSGLEEGRIDDGASIVCTLTGHGLKDPDTAIAQSPEPVRVAPTVSAVCDAILE
;
A
#
# COMPACT_ATOMS: atom_id res chain seq x y z
N ALA A 1 -5.62 11.67 2.62
CA ALA A 1 -5.41 11.85 4.08
C ALA A 1 -4.05 12.46 4.45
N ILE A 2 -2.96 12.09 3.76
CA ILE A 2 -1.59 12.46 4.16
C ILE A 2 -0.94 13.60 3.35
N ARG A 3 -1.71 14.31 2.51
CA ARG A 3 -1.21 15.45 1.71
C ARG A 3 -1.17 16.73 2.55
N ILE A 4 -0.27 16.77 3.54
CA ILE A 4 -0.18 17.84 4.55
C ILE A 4 1.25 18.39 4.58
N GLY A 5 1.42 19.69 4.29
CA GLY A 5 2.74 20.36 4.32
C GLY A 5 3.13 20.95 5.67
N ASN A 6 2.17 21.18 6.58
CA ASN A 6 2.40 21.68 7.93
C ASN A 6 1.51 20.91 8.93
N PRO A 7 1.99 19.76 9.46
CA PRO A 7 1.18 18.89 10.30
C PRO A 7 0.88 19.54 11.66
N GLN A 8 -0.42 19.58 12.02
CA GLN A 8 -0.88 20.23 13.26
C GLN A 8 -0.28 19.62 14.54
N SER A 9 0.07 18.34 14.52
CA SER A 9 0.59 17.60 15.67
C SER A 9 2.08 17.30 15.55
N TRP A 10 2.85 18.19 14.90
CA TRP A 10 4.30 18.02 14.67
C TRP A 10 5.08 17.70 15.95
N ASP A 11 4.87 18.48 17.01
CA ASP A 11 5.61 18.30 18.27
C ASP A 11 5.28 16.97 18.94
N LEU A 12 4.02 16.51 18.85
CA LEU A 12 3.61 15.20 19.35
C LEU A 12 4.24 14.07 18.55
N ALA A 13 4.34 14.21 17.22
CA ALA A 13 4.99 13.22 16.36
C ALA A 13 6.49 13.12 16.65
N GLN A 14 7.18 14.26 16.78
CA GLN A 14 8.61 14.31 17.12
C GLN A 14 8.87 13.66 18.49
N SER A 15 8.06 14.00 19.49
CA SER A 15 8.12 13.40 20.82
C SER A 15 7.90 11.88 20.78
N ALA A 16 6.91 11.39 20.02
CA ALA A 16 6.67 9.95 19.88
C ALA A 16 7.85 9.22 19.21
N ARG A 17 8.45 9.83 18.17
CA ARG A 17 9.65 9.30 17.50
C ARG A 17 10.82 9.18 18.47
N GLU A 18 11.08 10.22 19.26
CA GLU A 18 12.18 10.25 20.23
C GLU A 18 11.99 9.22 21.35
N HIS A 19 10.81 9.16 21.97
CA HIS A 19 10.53 8.22 23.06
C HIS A 19 10.56 6.75 22.62
N SER A 20 10.16 6.46 21.37
CA SER A 20 10.18 5.09 20.83
C SER A 20 11.55 4.67 20.27
N GLY A 21 12.48 5.60 20.07
CA GLY A 21 13.70 5.35 19.30
C GLY A 21 13.43 5.05 17.81
N GLY A 22 12.23 5.36 17.34
CA GLY A 22 11.80 5.11 15.97
C GLY A 22 12.30 6.17 14.97
N TRP A 23 11.73 6.15 13.77
CA TRP A 23 12.10 7.08 12.72
C TRP A 23 10.93 7.47 11.83
N PHE A 24 11.15 8.51 11.02
CA PHE A 24 10.29 8.84 9.90
C PHE A 24 11.01 8.54 8.60
N THR A 25 10.24 8.15 7.60
CA THR A 25 10.72 8.00 6.23
C THR A 25 9.66 8.56 5.28
N ALA A 26 10.09 8.89 4.06
CA ALA A 26 9.19 9.26 2.97
C ALA A 26 9.06 8.07 2.02
N CYS A 27 7.95 8.02 1.28
CA CYS A 27 7.71 7.01 0.26
C CYS A 27 7.25 7.70 -1.01
N ASP A 28 7.77 7.26 -2.15
CA ASP A 28 7.31 7.73 -3.46
C ASP A 28 5.90 7.20 -3.75
N ASP A 29 5.08 7.99 -4.46
CA ASP A 29 3.72 7.61 -4.83
C ASP A 29 3.67 6.24 -5.55
N ASN A 30 4.65 5.93 -6.40
CA ASN A 30 4.73 4.63 -7.08
C ASN A 30 4.90 3.47 -6.08
N ALA A 31 5.70 3.65 -5.03
CA ALA A 31 5.88 2.63 -4.00
C ALA A 31 4.61 2.45 -3.18
N ILE A 32 3.89 3.54 -2.88
CA ILE A 32 2.62 3.53 -2.17
C ILE A 32 1.55 2.77 -2.98
N LEU A 33 1.41 3.07 -4.27
CA LEU A 33 0.46 2.38 -5.16
C LEU A 33 0.83 0.90 -5.34
N ALA A 34 2.12 0.59 -5.48
CA ALA A 34 2.58 -0.79 -5.53
C ALA A 34 2.24 -1.58 -4.25
N ALA A 35 2.42 -0.97 -3.07
CA ALA A 35 2.05 -1.58 -1.79
C ALA A 35 0.54 -1.78 -1.65
N GLN A 36 -0.27 -0.81 -2.08
CA GLN A 36 -1.74 -0.93 -2.09
C GLN A 36 -2.18 -2.10 -2.98
N LYS A 37 -1.63 -2.18 -4.20
CA LYS A 37 -1.93 -3.26 -5.14
C LYS A 37 -1.48 -4.63 -4.61
N PHE A 38 -0.31 -4.68 -3.98
CA PHE A 38 0.20 -5.88 -3.32
C PHE A 38 -0.78 -6.38 -2.24
N LEU A 39 -1.22 -5.51 -1.33
CA LEU A 39 -2.18 -5.86 -0.27
C LEU A 39 -3.49 -6.42 -0.85
N ALA A 40 -4.02 -5.78 -1.89
CA ALA A 40 -5.26 -6.24 -2.52
C ALA A 40 -5.08 -7.59 -3.23
N GLN A 41 -3.98 -7.79 -3.95
CA GLN A 41 -3.76 -8.98 -4.78
C GLN A 41 -3.25 -10.20 -4.02
N LYS A 42 -2.48 -9.98 -2.94
CA LYS A 42 -1.80 -11.06 -2.20
C LYS A 42 -2.45 -11.36 -0.86
N GLU A 43 -3.01 -10.35 -0.19
CA GLU A 43 -3.60 -10.50 1.14
C GLU A 43 -5.13 -10.35 1.15
N GLY A 44 -5.74 -9.94 0.03
CA GLY A 44 -7.17 -9.65 -0.04
C GLY A 44 -7.60 -8.44 0.81
N ILE A 45 -6.66 -7.55 1.14
CA ILE A 45 -6.91 -6.36 1.97
C ILE A 45 -6.98 -5.14 1.07
N PHE A 46 -8.15 -4.49 1.01
CA PHE A 46 -8.37 -3.32 0.16
C PHE A 46 -8.42 -2.02 0.97
N CYS A 47 -7.29 -1.28 1.00
CA CYS A 47 -7.16 0.00 1.67
C CYS A 47 -6.99 1.18 0.70
N GLU A 48 -7.18 2.41 1.18
CA GLU A 48 -6.86 3.62 0.40
C GLU A 48 -5.33 3.82 0.27
N PRO A 49 -4.83 4.60 -0.71
CA PRO A 49 -3.39 4.80 -0.90
C PRO A 49 -2.66 5.31 0.35
N ALA A 50 -3.26 6.26 1.08
CA ALA A 50 -2.67 6.81 2.31
C ALA A 50 -2.43 5.75 3.41
N SER A 51 -3.25 4.68 3.43
CA SER A 51 -3.07 3.57 4.38
C SER A 51 -1.90 2.67 4.00
N ALA A 52 -1.70 2.46 2.69
CA ALA A 52 -0.66 1.60 2.16
C ALA A 52 0.76 2.12 2.41
N VAL A 53 0.92 3.40 2.79
CA VAL A 53 2.23 3.99 3.14
C VAL A 53 2.91 3.23 4.27
N SER A 54 2.16 2.71 5.25
CA SER A 54 2.73 1.92 6.35
C SER A 54 3.45 0.66 5.84
N VAL A 55 2.93 0.02 4.79
CA VAL A 55 3.51 -1.18 4.18
C VAL A 55 4.60 -0.83 3.17
N ALA A 56 4.45 0.26 2.42
CA ALA A 56 5.52 0.77 1.56
C ALA A 56 6.77 1.14 2.38
N GLY A 57 6.59 1.84 3.49
CA GLY A 57 7.67 2.20 4.41
C GLY A 57 8.29 0.99 5.10
N LEU A 58 7.48 -0.02 5.46
CA LEU A 58 8.00 -1.31 5.96
C LEU A 58 8.93 -1.97 4.93
N LYS A 59 8.50 -2.05 3.67
CA LYS A 59 9.32 -2.66 2.61
C LYS A 59 10.66 -1.94 2.44
N SER A 60 10.66 -0.60 2.40
CA SER A 60 11.90 0.20 2.36
C SER A 60 12.78 -0.05 3.58
N GLY A 61 12.19 -0.07 4.79
CA GLY A 61 12.93 -0.29 6.03
C GLY A 61 13.59 -1.67 6.12
N LEU A 62 12.95 -2.70 5.55
CA LEU A 62 13.53 -4.04 5.41
C LEU A 62 14.70 -4.03 4.40
N GLU A 63 14.54 -3.41 3.24
CA GLU A 63 15.59 -3.30 2.22
C GLU A 63 16.81 -2.51 2.72
N GLU A 64 16.59 -1.52 3.58
CA GLU A 64 17.64 -0.72 4.24
C GLU A 64 18.28 -1.42 5.44
N GLY A 65 17.80 -2.61 5.85
CA GLY A 65 18.32 -3.35 7.00
C GLY A 65 18.05 -2.67 8.36
N ARG A 66 16.96 -1.90 8.46
CA ARG A 66 16.60 -1.14 9.68
C ARG A 66 15.73 -1.90 10.67
N ILE A 67 15.27 -3.08 10.27
CA ILE A 67 14.36 -3.92 11.03
C ILE A 67 15.06 -5.25 11.24
N ASP A 68 15.16 -5.68 12.49
CA ASP A 68 15.80 -6.93 12.86
C ASP A 68 15.04 -8.14 12.30
N ASP A 69 15.78 -9.18 11.94
CA ASP A 69 15.20 -10.46 11.53
C ASP A 69 14.30 -11.05 12.63
N GLY A 70 13.11 -11.51 12.24
CA GLY A 70 12.15 -12.09 13.16
C GLY A 70 11.34 -11.07 13.98
N ALA A 71 11.48 -9.77 13.73
CA ALA A 71 10.65 -8.75 14.36
C ALA A 71 9.16 -8.94 14.02
N SER A 72 8.29 -8.74 15.01
CA SER A 72 6.84 -8.66 14.81
C SER A 72 6.45 -7.21 14.52
N ILE A 73 5.81 -6.98 13.37
CA ILE A 73 5.48 -5.64 12.88
C ILE A 73 3.97 -5.49 12.74
N VAL A 74 3.47 -4.32 13.13
CA VAL A 74 2.07 -3.91 12.95
C VAL A 74 2.02 -2.72 12.00
N CYS A 75 1.27 -2.85 10.91
CA CYS A 75 1.00 -1.77 9.95
C CYS A 75 -0.45 -1.30 10.10
N THR A 76 -0.64 -0.01 10.43
CA THR A 76 -1.99 0.57 10.57
C THR A 76 -2.52 1.00 9.21
N LEU A 77 -3.63 0.39 8.77
CA LEU A 77 -4.37 0.78 7.58
C LEU A 77 -5.58 1.65 7.97
N THR A 78 -5.45 2.96 7.87
CA THR A 78 -6.39 3.94 8.43
C THR A 78 -7.73 4.06 7.68
N GLY A 79 -7.81 3.61 6.43
CA GLY A 79 -8.95 3.84 5.56
C GLY A 79 -9.20 2.71 4.57
N HIS A 80 -10.49 2.45 4.32
CA HIS A 80 -10.95 1.45 3.36
C HIS A 80 -10.75 1.93 1.91
N GLY A 81 -10.41 1.02 0.99
CA GLY A 81 -10.15 1.36 -0.41
C GLY A 81 -11.32 1.99 -1.16
N LEU A 82 -12.55 1.71 -0.73
CA LEU A 82 -13.78 2.34 -1.26
C LEU A 82 -13.86 3.85 -1.06
N LYS A 83 -12.97 4.46 -0.26
CA LYS A 83 -12.85 5.92 -0.16
C LYS A 83 -12.23 6.55 -1.41
N ASP A 84 -11.49 5.78 -2.20
CA ASP A 84 -10.79 6.24 -3.39
C ASP A 84 -10.90 5.21 -4.54
N PRO A 85 -12.12 5.04 -5.10
CA PRO A 85 -12.37 4.08 -6.17
C PRO A 85 -11.64 4.46 -7.47
N ASP A 86 -11.43 5.75 -7.73
CA ASP A 86 -10.81 6.23 -8.96
C ASP A 86 -9.36 5.76 -9.07
N THR A 87 -8.58 5.85 -7.98
CA THR A 87 -7.21 5.33 -7.94
C THR A 87 -7.17 3.81 -8.12
N ALA A 88 -8.17 3.08 -7.62
CA ALA A 88 -8.25 1.63 -7.80
C ALA A 88 -8.57 1.26 -9.26
N ILE A 89 -9.49 1.99 -9.90
CA ILE A 89 -9.84 1.82 -11.31
C ILE A 89 -8.62 2.14 -12.20
N ALA A 90 -7.94 3.26 -11.96
CA ALA A 90 -6.77 3.67 -12.74
C ALA A 90 -5.60 2.67 -12.69
N GLN A 91 -5.50 1.87 -11.62
CA GLN A 91 -4.49 0.81 -11.46
C GLN A 91 -4.90 -0.55 -12.02
N SER A 92 -6.18 -0.69 -12.40
CA SER A 92 -6.74 -1.93 -12.91
C SER A 92 -6.49 -2.03 -14.41
N PRO A 93 -5.99 -3.18 -14.91
CA PRO A 93 -5.88 -3.38 -16.34
C PRO A 93 -7.28 -3.48 -16.97
N GLU A 94 -7.38 -3.10 -18.24
CA GLU A 94 -8.58 -3.37 -19.02
C GLU A 94 -8.88 -4.88 -19.06
N PRO A 95 -10.15 -5.30 -18.95
CA PRO A 95 -10.50 -6.71 -19.09
C PRO A 95 -10.09 -7.25 -20.45
N VAL A 96 -9.52 -8.46 -20.47
CA VAL A 96 -9.20 -9.18 -21.70
C VAL A 96 -10.50 -9.53 -22.42
N ARG A 97 -10.64 -9.08 -23.67
CA ARG A 97 -11.82 -9.34 -24.50
C ARG A 97 -11.62 -10.61 -25.32
N VAL A 98 -12.58 -11.52 -25.24
CA VAL A 98 -12.56 -12.81 -25.95
C VAL A 98 -13.86 -13.03 -26.72
N ALA A 99 -13.85 -13.93 -27.71
CA ALA A 99 -15.05 -14.36 -28.41
C ALA A 99 -16.03 -15.06 -27.44
N PRO A 100 -17.36 -15.03 -27.67
CA PRO A 100 -18.35 -15.62 -26.78
C PRO A 100 -18.41 -17.16 -26.95
N THR A 101 -17.28 -17.84 -26.74
CA THR A 101 -17.12 -19.29 -26.87
C THR A 101 -16.34 -19.82 -25.68
N VAL A 102 -16.65 -21.04 -25.24
CA VAL A 102 -15.96 -21.69 -24.13
C VAL A 102 -14.46 -21.81 -24.41
N SER A 103 -14.07 -22.19 -25.64
CA SER A 103 -12.66 -22.30 -26.03
C SER A 103 -11.90 -20.99 -25.82
N ALA A 104 -12.41 -19.87 -26.34
CA ALA A 104 -11.73 -18.59 -26.23
C ALA A 104 -11.60 -18.09 -24.78
N VAL A 105 -12.55 -18.46 -23.91
CA VAL A 105 -12.44 -18.17 -22.46
C VAL A 105 -11.38 -19.06 -21.81
N CYS A 106 -11.40 -20.36 -22.10
CA CYS A 106 -10.40 -21.31 -21.58
C CYS A 106 -8.97 -20.92 -21.97
N ASP A 107 -8.75 -20.60 -23.24
CA ASP A 107 -7.43 -20.17 -23.75
C ASP A 107 -6.90 -18.92 -23.03
N ALA A 108 -7.78 -18.07 -22.51
CA ALA A 108 -7.40 -16.82 -21.84
C ALA A 108 -7.15 -16.95 -20.33
N ILE A 109 -7.62 -18.01 -19.67
CA ILE A 109 -7.56 -18.14 -18.19
C ILE A 109 -6.84 -19.39 -17.69
N LEU A 110 -6.56 -20.37 -18.56
CA LEU A 110 -5.99 -21.67 -18.18
C LEU A 110 -4.53 -21.86 -18.60
N GLU A 111 -3.77 -20.77 -18.84
CA GLU A 111 -2.30 -20.86 -18.92
C GLU A 111 -1.68 -21.35 -17.60
#